data_AF-A0A8B3LGI7-F1
#
_entry.id   AF-A0A8B3LGI7-F1
#
_cell.length_a   1.000
_cell.length_b   1.000
_cell.length_c   1.000
_cell.angle_alpha   90.00
_cell.angle_beta   90.00
_cell.angle_gamma   90.00
#
_symmetry.space_group_name_H-M   'P 1'
#
loop_
_entity.id
_entity.type
_entity.pdbx_description
1 polymer ?
#
loop_
_entity_poly.entity_id
_entity_poly.type
_entity_poly.pdbx_seq_one_letter_code
_entity_poly.pdbx_strand_id
1 'polypeptide(L)'
;DPAADIRGKYKTEAGAARILRKRGFGDVEMALASLFPPVGRLMAQRGDIGVVERNGVLCAGFITDLGFAVKTESGLSFVSQMTIKSAFKVG
;
A
#
# COMPACT_ATOMS: atom_id res chain seq x y z
N ASP A 1 1.08 -15.17 -4.23
CA ASP A 1 1.17 -14.26 -3.06
C ASP A 1 2.57 -13.64 -3.00
N PRO A 2 2.76 -12.39 -3.48
CA PRO A 2 4.06 -11.70 -3.51
C PRO A 2 4.69 -11.42 -2.13
N ALA A 3 3.93 -11.58 -1.05
CA ALA A 3 4.37 -11.29 0.31
C ALA A 3 4.50 -12.56 1.17
N ALA A 4 4.36 -13.76 0.61
CA ALA A 4 4.33 -15.01 1.36
C ALA A 4 5.55 -15.21 2.27
N ASP A 5 6.73 -14.82 1.78
CA ASP A 5 8.00 -14.98 2.48
C ASP A 5 8.28 -13.89 3.54
N ILE A 6 7.49 -12.82 3.60
CA ILE A 6 7.63 -11.72 4.58
C ILE A 6 6.41 -11.54 5.48
N ARG A 7 5.30 -12.20 5.17
CA ARG A 7 4.07 -12.19 5.95
C ARG A 7 4.35 -12.61 7.39
N GLY A 8 4.00 -11.75 8.34
CA GLY A 8 4.22 -11.98 9.78
C GLY A 8 5.67 -11.85 10.27
N LYS A 9 6.65 -11.57 9.39
CA LYS A 9 8.06 -11.42 9.77
C LYS A 9 8.42 -10.06 10.37
N TYR A 10 7.49 -9.10 10.36
CA TYR A 10 7.66 -7.79 10.98
C TYR A 10 6.43 -7.41 11.80
N LYS A 11 6.66 -6.66 12.89
CA LYS A 11 5.62 -6.11 13.77
C LYS A 11 5.73 -4.59 13.96
N THR A 12 6.82 -4.00 13.47
CA THR A 12 7.16 -2.58 13.64
C THR A 12 7.45 -1.95 12.27
N GLU A 13 7.27 -0.64 12.18
CA GLU A 13 7.55 0.14 10.97
C GLU A 13 9.02 0.03 10.56
N ALA A 14 9.94 0.13 11.53
CA ALA A 14 11.37 -0.06 11.29
C ALA A 14 11.69 -1.46 10.71
N GLY A 15 10.96 -2.49 11.15
CA GLY A 15 11.07 -3.83 10.61
C GLY A 15 10.60 -3.92 9.16
N ALA A 16 9.47 -3.27 8.82
CA ALA A 16 8.96 -3.17 7.47
C ALA A 16 9.93 -2.43 6.54
N ALA A 17 10.42 -1.26 6.97
CA ALA A 17 11.39 -0.45 6.22
C ALA A 17 12.70 -1.23 5.95
N ARG A 18 13.16 -2.03 6.92
CA ARG A 18 14.34 -2.89 6.74
C ARG A 18 14.09 -3.97 5.67
N ILE A 19 12.90 -4.56 5.62
CA ILE A 19 12.55 -5.55 4.59
C ILE A 19 12.51 -4.90 3.20
N LEU A 20 11.89 -3.72 3.08
CA LEU A 20 11.84 -2.96 1.82
C LEU A 20 13.26 -2.67 1.30
N ARG A 21 14.12 -2.12 2.16
CA ARG A 21 15.52 -1.82 1.81
C ARG A 21 16.31 -3.06 1.42
N LYS A 22 16.13 -4.19 2.12
CA LYS A 22 16.77 -5.47 1.76
C LYS A 22 16.36 -5.97 0.38
N ARG A 23 15.18 -5.60 -0.09
CA ARG A 23 14.68 -5.92 -1.43
C ARG A 23 15.00 -4.86 -2.48
N GLY A 24 15.77 -3.83 -2.12
CA GLY A 24 16.15 -2.74 -3.02
C GLY A 24 15.10 -1.66 -3.20
N PHE A 25 14.06 -1.62 -2.37
CA PHE A 25 13.00 -0.60 -2.44
C PHE A 25 13.23 0.51 -1.41
N GLY A 26 13.12 1.76 -1.85
CA GLY A 26 13.21 2.94 -0.99
C GLY A 26 11.98 3.10 -0.09
N ASP A 27 10.81 2.75 -0.61
CA ASP A 27 9.52 2.87 0.06
C ASP A 27 8.52 1.81 -0.41
N VAL A 28 7.31 1.84 0.17
CA VAL A 28 6.24 0.89 -0.15
C VAL A 28 5.68 1.11 -1.56
N GLU A 29 5.68 2.34 -2.07
CA GLU A 29 5.17 2.67 -3.41
C GLU A 29 6.03 2.01 -4.49
N MET A 30 7.36 2.12 -4.36
CA MET A 30 8.31 1.47 -5.25
C MET A 30 8.16 -0.05 -5.22
N ALA A 31 7.95 -0.63 -4.04
CA ALA A 31 7.70 -2.06 -3.92
C ALA A 31 6.42 -2.49 -4.64
N LEU A 32 5.32 -1.75 -4.51
CA LEU A 32 4.08 -2.05 -5.22
C LEU A 32 4.21 -1.86 -6.74
N ALA A 33 4.88 -0.79 -7.18
CA ALA A 33 5.15 -0.51 -8.59
C ALA A 33 6.01 -1.60 -9.26
N SER A 34 6.87 -2.27 -8.48
CA SER A 34 7.66 -3.40 -8.99
C SER A 34 6.85 -4.69 -9.19
N LEU A 35 5.68 -4.79 -8.54
CA LEU A 35 4.86 -6.00 -8.51
C LEU A 35 3.62 -5.91 -9.39
N PHE A 36 3.07 -4.71 -9.56
CA PHE A 36 1.76 -4.51 -10.17
C PHE A 36 1.78 -3.34 -11.17
N PRO A 37 1.08 -3.47 -12.31
CA PRO A 37 1.01 -2.38 -13.28
C PRO A 37 0.23 -1.18 -12.70
N PRO A 38 0.64 0.06 -13.01
CA PRO A 38 -0.04 1.25 -12.53
C PRO A 38 -1.44 1.39 -13.14
N VAL A 39 -2.37 1.95 -12.37
CA VAL A 39 -3.71 2.32 -12.83
C VAL A 39 -4.00 3.77 -12.42
N GLY A 40 -4.84 4.46 -13.19
CA GLY A 40 -5.34 5.78 -12.82
C GLY A 40 -6.00 5.72 -11.44
N ARG A 41 -5.65 6.64 -10.54
CA ARG A 41 -6.11 6.61 -9.14
C ARG A 41 -7.63 6.52 -8.99
N LEU A 42 -8.37 7.27 -9.80
CA LEU A 42 -9.84 7.28 -9.82
C LEU A 42 -10.44 6.15 -10.68
N MET A 43 -9.61 5.40 -11.38
CA MET A 43 -9.98 4.20 -12.15
C MET A 43 -9.69 2.92 -11.38
N ALA A 44 -9.01 3.01 -10.23
CA ALA A 44 -8.76 1.87 -9.36
C ALA A 44 -10.10 1.30 -8.87
N GLN A 45 -10.27 -0.01 -9.03
CA GLN A 45 -11.48 -0.74 -8.70
C GLN A 45 -11.29 -1.55 -7.42
N ARG A 46 -12.38 -2.09 -6.88
CA ARG A 46 -12.33 -2.97 -5.71
C ARG A 46 -11.29 -4.08 -5.89
N GLY A 47 -10.41 -4.22 -4.91
CA GLY A 47 -9.28 -5.16 -4.93
C GLY A 47 -7.97 -4.58 -5.46
N ASP A 48 -8.01 -3.47 -6.20
CA ASP A 48 -6.80 -2.76 -6.57
C ASP A 48 -6.17 -2.09 -5.34
N ILE A 49 -4.86 -1.94 -5.39
CA ILE A 49 -4.08 -1.41 -4.28
C ILE A 49 -3.62 0.00 -4.58
N GLY A 50 -3.23 0.73 -3.54
CA GLY A 50 -2.66 2.05 -3.71
C GLY A 50 -1.84 2.47 -2.52
N VAL A 51 -1.35 3.70 -2.60
CA VAL A 51 -0.59 4.36 -1.55
C VAL A 51 -1.22 5.71 -1.25
N VAL A 52 -1.33 6.04 0.03
CA VAL A 52 -1.65 7.39 0.52
C VAL A 52 -0.47 7.93 1.31
N GLU A 53 -0.35 9.25 1.35
CA GLU A 53 0.61 9.92 2.24
C GLU A 53 -0.15 10.50 3.44
N ARG A 54 0.31 10.19 4.64
CA ARG A 54 -0.24 10.71 5.89
C ARG A 54 0.89 11.10 6.82
N ASN A 55 0.90 12.36 7.26
CA ASN A 55 1.93 12.90 8.14
C ASN A 55 3.36 12.66 7.62
N GLY A 56 3.58 12.72 6.30
CA GLY A 56 4.87 12.45 5.66
C GLY A 56 5.25 10.97 5.55
N VAL A 57 4.35 10.05 5.89
CA VAL A 57 4.56 8.59 5.78
C VAL A 57 3.67 8.00 4.69
N LEU A 58 4.27 7.17 3.84
CA LEU A 58 3.55 6.43 2.81
C LEU A 58 2.91 5.17 3.40
N CYS A 59 1.60 5.06 3.28
CA CYS A 59 0.82 3.92 3.74
C CYS A 59 0.16 3.21 2.56
N ALA A 60 0.37 1.91 2.46
CA ALA A 60 -0.33 1.08 1.49
C ALA A 60 -1.75 0.73 1.97
N GLY A 61 -2.65 0.56 1.01
CA GLY A 61 -4.03 0.17 1.24
C GLY A 61 -4.64 -0.45 -0.01
N PHE A 62 -5.95 -0.73 0.05
CA PHE A 62 -6.69 -1.32 -1.07
C PHE A 62 -8.11 -0.75 -1.19
N ILE A 63 -8.65 -0.77 -2.40
CA ILE A 63 -10.00 -0.28 -2.69
C ILE A 63 -11.04 -1.31 -2.23
N THR A 64 -12.05 -0.82 -1.53
CA THR A 64 -13.22 -1.56 -1.08
C THR A 64 -14.49 -0.82 -1.49
N ASP A 65 -15.65 -1.45 -1.31
CA ASP A 65 -16.95 -0.80 -1.55
C ASP A 65 -17.20 0.41 -0.61
N LEU A 66 -16.48 0.49 0.52
CA LEU A 66 -16.56 1.59 1.49
C LEU A 66 -15.54 2.72 1.22
N GLY A 67 -14.70 2.57 0.20
CA GLY A 67 -13.58 3.48 -0.10
C GLY A 67 -12.21 2.81 0.05
N PHE A 68 -11.17 3.62 0.21
CA PHE A 68 -9.79 3.14 0.29
C PHE A 68 -9.43 2.75 1.73
N ALA A 69 -9.22 1.47 1.96
CA ALA A 69 -8.92 0.90 3.26
C ALA A 69 -7.40 0.96 3.53
N VAL A 70 -7.01 1.65 4.60
CA VAL A 70 -5.61 1.86 4.99
C VAL A 70 -5.44 1.53 6.46
N LYS A 71 -4.34 0.85 6.80
CA LYS A 71 -4.00 0.60 8.19
C LYS A 71 -3.28 1.81 8.78
N THR A 72 -3.80 2.31 9.89
CA THR A 72 -3.24 3.41 10.67
C THR A 72 -2.83 2.91 12.06
N GLU A 73 -2.18 3.76 12.85
CA GLU A 73 -1.85 3.49 14.25
C GLU A 73 -3.10 3.16 15.09
N SER A 74 -4.24 3.77 14.75
CA SER A 74 -5.52 3.56 15.44
C SER A 74 -6.32 2.37 14.89
N GLY A 75 -5.79 1.63 13.91
CA GLY A 75 -6.45 0.48 13.29
C GLY A 75 -6.82 0.72 11.82
N LEU A 76 -7.86 0.04 11.35
CA LEU A 76 -8.31 0.16 9.95
C LEU A 76 -9.09 1.47 9.77
N SER A 77 -8.75 2.24 8.75
CA SER A 77 -9.45 3.47 8.39
C SER A 77 -9.83 3.45 6.91
N PHE A 78 -11.00 4.01 6.60
CA PHE A 78 -11.48 4.17 5.24
C PHE A 78 -11.37 5.64 4.85
N VAL A 79 -10.77 5.90 3.69
CA VAL A 79 -10.50 7.25 3.21
C VAL A 79 -11.01 7.39 1.78
N SER A 80 -11.24 8.64 1.36
CA SER A 80 -11.66 8.92 0.00
C SER A 80 -10.58 8.48 -1.00
N GLN A 81 -11.01 7.87 -2.11
CA GLN A 81 -10.15 7.50 -3.23
C GLN A 81 -9.38 8.70 -3.81
N MET A 82 -9.90 9.92 -3.63
CA MET A 82 -9.22 11.16 -4.05
C MET A 82 -7.90 11.40 -3.29
N THR A 83 -7.76 10.82 -2.10
CA THR A 83 -6.55 10.99 -1.27
C THR A 83 -5.40 10.08 -1.70
N ILE A 84 -5.66 9.14 -2.61
CA ILE A 84 -4.65 8.21 -3.11
C ILE A 84 -3.59 8.98 -3.90
N LYS A 85 -2.32 8.68 -3.63
CA LYS A 85 -1.15 9.19 -4.33
C LYS A 85 -0.87 8.39 -5.60
N SER A 86 -0.97 7.07 -5.53
CA SER A 86 -0.77 6.14 -6.65
C SER A 86 -1.59 4.87 -6.46
N ALA A 87 -1.96 4.23 -7.56
CA ALA A 87 -2.76 3.00 -7.57
C ALA A 87 -2.20 1.99 -8.56
N PHE A 88 -2.38 0.70 -8.26
CA PHE A 88 -1.88 -0.42 -9.04
C PHE A 88 -2.93 -1.51 -9.18
N LYS A 89 -3.04 -2.10 -10.37
CA LYS A 89 -3.99 -3.16 -10.70
C LYS A 89 -3.46 -4.50 -10.18
N VAL A 90 -4.25 -5.20 -9.36
CA VAL A 90 -3.87 -6.52 -8.79
C VAL A 90 -4.51 -7.69 -9.56
N GLY A 91 -5.70 -7.46 -10.12
CA GLY A 91 -6.48 -8.44 -10.90
C GLY A 91 -7.72 -7.78 -11.46
#